data_AF-A0A2M7PL75-F1
#
_entry.id   AF-A0A2M7PL75-F1
#
_cell.length_a   1.000
_cell.length_b   1.000
_cell.length_c   1.000
_cell.angle_alpha   90.00
_cell.angle_beta   90.00
_cell.angle_gamma   90.00
#
_symmetry.space_group_name_H-M   'P 1'
#
loop_
_entity.id
_entity.type
_entity.pdbx_description
1 polymer ?
#
loop_
_entity_poly.entity_id
_entity_poly.type
_entity_poly.pdbx_seq_one_letter_code
_entity_poly.pdbx_strand_id
1 'polypeptide(L)'
;MIYPDDYINRVICGNTLTVLKTMPDKSVDCIVTSPPYWGLRDYGEDTKTVWNGDKDCQHKWIKHIQPKRRGSTDAKSSYERPSRKETQKLKDIKTDFCQKCGAWYGQLGLEPTLDLYLEHLLQITAELKRVLKKSGVMFWNHGTNYGSAISAPNAPILLKERIFKRPAIGISKCLTLQNWRLILRMIDEQGWR
;
A
#
# COMPACT_ATOMS: atom_id res chain seq x y z
N MET A 1 -15.65 16.39 -17.64
CA MET A 1 -17.00 15.98 -17.22
C MET A 1 -17.77 17.21 -16.80
N ILE A 2 -19.02 17.33 -17.23
CA ILE A 2 -19.95 18.41 -16.94
C ILE A 2 -20.85 17.95 -15.79
N TYR A 3 -20.82 18.70 -14.68
CA TYR A 3 -21.67 18.42 -13.51
C TYR A 3 -23.04 19.12 -13.67
N PRO A 4 -24.17 18.50 -13.28
CA PRO A 4 -24.27 17.15 -12.69
C PRO A 4 -24.45 16.02 -13.72
N ASP A 5 -24.75 16.33 -14.98
CA ASP A 5 -25.28 15.37 -15.97
C ASP A 5 -24.35 14.17 -16.25
N ASP A 6 -23.04 14.38 -16.25
CA ASP A 6 -22.07 13.30 -16.48
C ASP A 6 -21.92 12.35 -15.27
N TYR A 7 -22.58 12.64 -14.13
CA TYR A 7 -22.45 11.87 -12.87
C TYR A 7 -23.74 11.19 -12.42
N ILE A 8 -24.91 11.75 -12.74
CA ILE A 8 -26.19 11.21 -12.28
C ILE A 8 -26.49 9.89 -12.99
N ASN A 9 -26.80 8.84 -12.21
CA ASN A 9 -27.12 7.50 -12.69
C ASN A 9 -26.04 6.88 -13.59
N ARG A 10 -24.75 7.20 -13.32
CA ARG A 10 -23.61 6.66 -14.07
C ARG A 10 -22.74 5.74 -13.21
N VAL A 11 -22.14 4.75 -13.87
CA VAL A 11 -21.03 3.96 -13.34
C VAL A 11 -19.76 4.47 -13.99
N ILE A 12 -18.87 5.06 -13.19
CA ILE A 12 -17.60 5.59 -13.66
C ILE A 12 -16.51 4.57 -13.31
N CYS A 13 -15.94 3.93 -14.33
CA CYS A 13 -14.85 2.98 -14.16
C CYS A 13 -13.50 3.69 -14.29
N GLY A 14 -12.67 3.62 -13.25
CA GLY A 14 -11.34 4.22 -13.26
C GLY A 14 -10.70 4.24 -11.89
N ASN A 15 -9.46 4.72 -11.83
CA ASN A 15 -8.78 4.95 -10.56
C ASN A 15 -9.55 6.02 -9.75
N THR A 16 -9.93 5.66 -8.52
CA THR A 16 -10.75 6.51 -7.66
C THR A 16 -10.14 7.89 -7.41
N LEU A 17 -8.83 8.00 -7.17
CA LEU A 17 -8.18 9.30 -6.94
C LEU A 17 -8.22 10.19 -8.19
N THR A 18 -8.03 9.60 -9.37
CA THR A 18 -8.11 10.34 -10.64
C THR A 18 -9.54 10.82 -10.89
N VAL A 19 -10.54 9.94 -10.69
CA VAL A 19 -11.95 10.28 -10.91
C VAL A 19 -12.42 11.35 -9.92
N LEU A 20 -12.13 11.21 -8.62
CA LEU A 20 -12.55 12.18 -7.60
C LEU A 20 -12.06 13.59 -7.92
N LYS A 21 -10.83 13.75 -8.43
CA LYS A 21 -10.26 15.06 -8.81
C LYS A 21 -11.01 15.77 -9.93
N THR A 22 -11.79 15.05 -10.72
CA THR A 22 -12.64 15.64 -11.77
C THR A 22 -14.00 16.11 -11.24
N MET A 23 -14.39 15.66 -10.05
CA MET A 23 -15.66 16.04 -9.42
C MET A 23 -15.55 17.41 -8.75
N PRO A 24 -16.58 18.27 -8.85
CA PRO A 24 -16.60 19.56 -8.15
C PRO A 24 -16.57 19.40 -6.62
N ASP A 25 -16.09 20.44 -5.94
CA ASP A 25 -16.15 20.53 -4.48
C ASP A 25 -17.61 20.51 -3.99
N LYS A 26 -17.85 19.89 -2.83
CA LYS A 26 -19.16 19.90 -2.13
C LYS A 26 -20.32 19.50 -3.05
N SER A 27 -20.11 18.51 -3.90
CA SER A 27 -21.07 18.02 -4.90
C SER A 27 -21.82 16.76 -4.48
N VAL A 28 -21.40 16.10 -3.39
CA VAL A 28 -21.94 14.82 -2.91
C VAL A 28 -22.57 14.98 -1.51
N ASP A 29 -23.77 14.43 -1.31
CA ASP A 29 -24.47 14.43 -0.01
C ASP A 29 -24.17 13.17 0.84
N CYS A 30 -23.93 12.03 0.19
CA CYS A 30 -23.70 10.77 0.88
C CYS A 30 -22.60 9.96 0.17
N ILE A 31 -21.63 9.48 0.95
CA ILE A 31 -20.59 8.56 0.48
C ILE A 31 -20.75 7.24 1.22
N VAL A 32 -20.75 6.13 0.49
CA VAL A 32 -20.69 4.78 1.06
C VAL A 32 -19.51 4.06 0.41
N THR A 33 -18.55 3.63 1.22
CA THR A 33 -17.31 3.04 0.69
C THR A 33 -16.75 1.93 1.57
N SER A 34 -16.05 0.99 0.92
CA SER A 34 -15.34 -0.12 1.54
C SER A 34 -13.95 -0.25 0.89
N PRO A 35 -12.93 0.48 1.36
CA PRO A 35 -11.59 0.38 0.79
C PRO A 35 -11.02 -1.05 0.94
N PRO A 36 -9.99 -1.42 0.16
CA PRO A 36 -9.22 -2.64 0.39
C PRO A 36 -8.68 -2.71 1.82
N TYR A 37 -8.91 -3.82 2.51
CA TYR A 37 -8.42 -4.01 3.89
C TYR A 37 -6.95 -4.39 3.88
N TRP A 38 -6.18 -3.81 4.81
CA TRP A 38 -4.74 -3.96 4.83
C TRP A 38 -4.28 -5.42 5.01
N GLY A 39 -3.52 -5.89 4.03
CA GLY A 39 -2.93 -7.22 3.92
C GLY A 39 -3.95 -8.34 3.81
N LEU A 40 -5.10 -8.12 3.14
CA LEU A 40 -6.15 -9.12 2.95
C LEU A 40 -6.16 -9.72 1.53
N ARG A 41 -6.41 -8.91 0.50
CA ARG A 41 -6.63 -9.37 -0.88
C ARG A 41 -5.59 -8.79 -1.82
N ASP A 42 -5.28 -9.56 -2.86
CA ASP A 42 -4.57 -9.12 -4.04
C ASP A 42 -5.58 -9.08 -5.21
N TYR A 43 -5.76 -7.91 -5.81
CA TYR A 43 -6.69 -7.66 -6.91
C TYR A 43 -6.02 -7.72 -8.31
N GLY A 44 -4.74 -8.07 -8.40
CA GLY A 44 -4.00 -8.22 -9.65
C GLY A 44 -3.17 -6.99 -10.04
N GLU A 45 -2.36 -7.15 -11.07
CA GLU A 45 -1.38 -6.14 -11.53
C GLU A 45 -2.04 -4.84 -12.00
N ASP A 46 -3.22 -4.91 -12.63
CA ASP A 46 -3.95 -3.75 -13.17
C ASP A 46 -4.40 -2.76 -12.09
N THR A 47 -4.40 -3.18 -10.83
CA THR A 47 -4.76 -2.34 -9.67
C THR A 47 -3.56 -1.63 -9.05
N LYS A 48 -2.34 -1.97 -9.47
CA LYS A 48 -1.13 -1.33 -8.95
C LYS A 48 -0.99 0.05 -9.55
N THR A 49 -0.60 0.99 -8.70
CA THR A 49 -0.33 2.36 -9.10
C THR A 49 0.89 2.89 -8.36
N VAL A 50 1.37 4.03 -8.81
CA VAL A 50 2.48 4.72 -8.16
C VAL A 50 1.89 5.64 -7.10
N TRP A 51 2.26 5.39 -5.86
CA TRP A 51 1.90 6.19 -4.70
C TRP A 51 3.08 7.04 -4.26
N ASN A 52 2.78 8.26 -3.81
CA ASN A 52 3.76 9.22 -3.31
C ASN A 52 4.86 9.57 -4.33
N GLY A 53 5.90 10.25 -3.83
CA GLY A 53 7.05 10.66 -4.61
C GLY A 53 6.76 11.77 -5.60
N ASP A 54 7.78 12.06 -6.39
CA ASP A 54 7.74 13.13 -7.39
C ASP A 54 7.09 12.62 -8.69
N LYS A 55 6.13 13.41 -9.20
CA LYS A 55 5.36 13.13 -10.43
C LYS A 55 6.23 13.21 -11.67
N ASP A 56 7.28 14.02 -11.63
CA ASP A 56 8.19 14.22 -12.77
C ASP A 56 9.38 13.25 -12.73
N CYS A 57 9.40 12.34 -11.75
CA CYS A 57 10.47 11.37 -11.61
C CYS A 57 10.36 10.24 -12.64
N GLN A 58 11.43 10.03 -13.40
CA GLN A 58 11.65 8.80 -14.16
C GLN A 58 11.99 7.65 -13.19
N HIS A 59 10.96 7.09 -12.54
CA HIS A 59 11.09 6.14 -11.44
C HIS A 59 12.03 4.97 -11.75
N LYS A 60 12.82 4.55 -10.75
CA LYS A 60 13.75 3.42 -10.85
C LYS A 60 13.49 2.41 -9.74
N TRP A 61 12.92 1.27 -10.10
CA TRP A 61 12.46 0.20 -9.21
C TRP A 61 13.55 -0.84 -8.90
N ILE A 62 14.77 -0.37 -8.63
CA ILE A 62 15.94 -1.23 -8.43
C ILE A 62 16.68 -0.81 -7.17
N LYS A 63 17.05 -1.79 -6.34
CA LYS A 63 17.94 -1.60 -5.19
C LYS A 63 19.24 -2.37 -5.41
N HIS A 64 20.35 -1.65 -5.38
CA HIS A 64 21.68 -2.25 -5.40
C HIS A 64 22.04 -2.72 -3.99
N ILE A 65 22.25 -4.02 -3.79
CA ILE A 65 22.76 -4.54 -2.51
C ILE A 65 24.28 -4.61 -2.59
N GLN A 66 24.95 -3.82 -1.74
CA GLN A 66 26.36 -4.02 -1.45
C GLN A 66 26.50 -5.32 -0.66
N PRO A 67 27.34 -6.28 -1.08
CA PRO A 67 27.60 -7.47 -0.28
C PRO A 67 28.16 -7.04 1.09
N LYS A 68 27.67 -7.67 2.18
CA LYS A 68 28.25 -7.47 3.52
C LYS A 68 29.76 -7.70 3.42
N ARG A 69 30.57 -6.71 3.82
CA ARG A 69 32.02 -6.90 4.00
C ARG A 69 32.20 -8.05 4.99
N ARG A 70 32.80 -9.16 4.56
CA ARG A 70 33.21 -10.24 5.47
C ARG A 70 34.26 -9.67 6.42
N GLY A 71 33.87 -9.39 7.65
CA GLY A 71 34.75 -8.81 8.66
C GLY A 71 33.98 -8.23 9.85
N SER A 72 33.21 -9.05 10.55
CA SER A 72 32.92 -8.85 11.97
C SER A 72 33.47 -10.08 12.69
N THR A 73 34.21 -9.82 13.76
CA THR A 73 35.24 -10.65 14.38
C THR A 73 34.76 -11.98 14.99
N ASP A 74 35.72 -12.91 15.04
CA ASP A 74 35.79 -14.13 15.86
C ASP A 74 35.13 -15.44 15.38
N ALA A 75 35.78 -16.08 14.40
CA ALA A 75 36.00 -17.53 14.42
C ALA A 75 37.22 -17.88 13.55
N LYS A 76 38.28 -18.46 14.15
CA LYS A 76 39.42 -19.02 13.42
C LYS A 76 38.94 -20.27 12.65
N SER A 77 38.98 -20.23 11.31
CA SER A 77 38.76 -21.40 10.46
C SER A 77 39.89 -21.52 9.44
N SER A 78 40.51 -22.71 9.41
CA SER A 78 41.71 -23.09 8.67
C SER A 78 41.41 -23.55 7.24
N TYR A 79 40.73 -22.71 6.45
CA TYR A 79 40.40 -23.05 5.06
C TYR A 79 41.13 -22.13 4.08
N GLU A 80 41.82 -22.72 3.09
CA GLU A 80 42.61 -22.03 2.08
C GLU A 80 41.77 -21.04 1.26
N ARG A 81 42.34 -19.85 0.99
CA ARG A 81 41.68 -18.74 0.30
C ARG A 81 41.89 -18.86 -1.23
N PRO A 82 40.83 -18.89 -2.06
CA PRO A 82 40.97 -18.74 -3.50
C PRO A 82 41.33 -17.30 -3.89
N SER A 83 41.93 -17.16 -5.08
CA SER A 83 42.68 -15.98 -5.54
C SER A 83 41.83 -14.74 -5.87
N ARG A 84 42.50 -13.59 -5.83
CA ARG A 84 41.98 -12.22 -5.80
C ARG A 84 41.56 -11.67 -7.17
N LYS A 85 40.65 -12.33 -7.89
CA LYS A 85 40.05 -11.79 -9.14
C LYS A 85 38.59 -12.20 -9.33
N GLU A 86 37.70 -11.63 -8.55
CA GLU A 86 36.31 -11.43 -8.97
C GLU A 86 35.78 -10.18 -8.28
N THR A 87 35.76 -9.06 -9.01
CA THR A 87 35.04 -7.86 -8.60
C THR A 87 33.59 -8.28 -8.37
N GLN A 88 33.18 -8.41 -7.11
CA GLN A 88 31.86 -8.89 -6.73
C GLN A 88 30.80 -7.97 -7.38
N LYS A 89 30.21 -8.43 -8.49
CA LYS A 89 29.22 -7.65 -9.23
C LYS A 89 28.04 -7.39 -8.29
N LEU A 90 27.68 -6.11 -8.14
CA LEU A 90 26.45 -5.69 -7.47
C LEU A 90 25.29 -6.45 -8.12
N LYS A 91 24.50 -7.17 -7.32
CA LYS A 91 23.29 -7.83 -7.81
C LYS A 91 22.13 -6.86 -7.68
N ASP A 92 21.48 -6.59 -8.80
CA ASP A 92 20.29 -5.74 -8.85
C ASP A 92 19.07 -6.56 -8.40
N ILE A 93 18.36 -6.07 -7.39
CA ILE A 93 17.09 -6.65 -6.94
C ILE A 93 15.98 -5.68 -7.29
N LYS A 94 14.92 -6.18 -7.95
CA LYS A 94 13.70 -5.40 -8.23
C LYS A 94 13.02 -5.06 -6.90
N THR A 95 12.69 -3.79 -6.71
CA THR A 95 12.01 -3.30 -5.50
C THR A 95 10.75 -2.53 -5.84
N ASP A 96 9.75 -2.63 -4.97
CA ASP A 96 8.49 -1.88 -5.11
C ASP A 96 8.66 -0.39 -4.78
N PHE A 97 9.82 0.02 -4.27
CA PHE A 97 10.15 1.42 -4.00
C PHE A 97 11.08 1.99 -5.05
N CYS A 98 10.82 3.24 -5.43
CA CYS A 98 11.67 4.01 -6.32
C CYS A 98 12.93 4.47 -5.59
N GLN A 99 14.10 4.17 -6.15
CA GLN A 99 15.40 4.59 -5.60
C GLN A 99 15.59 6.11 -5.58
N LYS A 100 14.95 6.85 -6.49
CA LYS A 100 15.16 8.29 -6.68
C LYS A 100 14.27 9.15 -5.78
N CYS A 101 12.97 8.85 -5.73
CA CYS A 101 11.98 9.69 -5.06
C CYS A 101 11.22 9.00 -3.92
N GLY A 102 11.50 7.73 -3.63
CA GLY A 102 10.81 6.99 -2.57
C GLY A 102 9.36 6.62 -2.87
N ALA A 103 8.85 6.90 -4.08
CA ALA A 103 7.53 6.45 -4.51
C ALA A 103 7.38 4.93 -4.35
N TRP A 104 6.17 4.48 -4.04
CA TRP A 104 5.85 3.06 -3.91
C TRP A 104 4.95 2.62 -5.05
N TYR A 105 5.32 1.54 -5.74
CA TYR A 105 4.52 0.92 -6.78
C TYR A 105 3.80 -0.31 -6.20
N GLY A 106 2.48 -0.23 -6.11
CA GLY A 106 1.68 -1.29 -5.52
C GLY A 106 0.19 -0.98 -5.50
N GLN A 107 -0.58 -1.93 -4.98
CA GLN A 107 -2.04 -1.81 -4.86
C GLN A 107 -2.42 -1.39 -3.44
N LEU A 108 -3.45 -0.55 -3.33
CA LEU A 108 -3.99 -0.14 -2.03
C LEU A 108 -4.35 -1.35 -1.18
N GLY A 109 -3.90 -1.37 0.06
CA GLY A 109 -4.11 -2.48 1.00
C GLY A 109 -2.98 -3.50 1.02
N LEU A 110 -2.00 -3.49 0.10
CA LEU A 110 -0.81 -4.36 0.17
C LEU A 110 0.48 -3.60 0.50
N GLU A 111 0.36 -2.46 1.17
CA GLU A 111 1.50 -1.68 1.61
C GLU A 111 2.36 -2.47 2.62
N PRO A 112 3.69 -2.34 2.56
CA PRO A 112 4.60 -3.03 3.46
C PRO A 112 4.44 -2.64 4.93
N THR A 113 3.96 -1.42 5.22
CA THR A 113 3.73 -0.93 6.57
C THR A 113 2.30 -0.40 6.71
N LEU A 114 1.77 -0.46 7.94
CA LEU A 114 0.45 0.08 8.23
C LEU A 114 0.40 1.60 8.05
N ASP A 115 1.46 2.30 8.43
CA ASP A 115 1.50 3.77 8.33
C ASP A 115 1.43 4.22 6.87
N LEU A 116 2.12 3.53 5.96
CA LEU A 116 2.05 3.80 4.52
C LEU A 116 0.65 3.53 3.96
N TYR A 117 -0.02 2.46 4.42
CA TYR A 117 -1.42 2.21 4.07
C TYR A 117 -2.34 3.35 4.55
N LEU A 118 -2.16 3.82 5.79
CA LEU A 118 -2.93 4.93 6.33
C LEU A 118 -2.66 6.23 5.56
N GLU A 119 -1.42 6.50 5.16
CA GLU A 119 -1.07 7.65 4.32
C GLU A 119 -1.78 7.63 2.96
N HIS A 120 -1.84 6.46 2.31
CA HIS A 120 -2.56 6.31 1.04
C HIS A 120 -4.08 6.48 1.21
N LEU A 121 -4.65 5.94 2.30
CA LEU A 121 -6.06 6.19 2.62
C LEU A 121 -6.32 7.67 2.92
N LEU A 122 -5.37 8.38 3.52
CA LEU A 122 -5.51 9.81 3.78
C LEU A 122 -5.55 10.62 2.48
N GLN A 123 -4.77 10.23 1.47
CA GLN A 123 -4.89 10.87 0.15
C GLN A 123 -6.29 10.73 -0.46
N ILE A 124 -6.91 9.56 -0.29
CA ILE A 124 -8.27 9.31 -0.79
C ILE A 124 -9.30 10.08 0.03
N THR A 125 -9.22 9.99 1.36
CA THR A 125 -10.17 10.67 2.25
C THR A 125 -10.10 12.19 2.14
N ALA A 126 -8.93 12.77 1.83
CA ALA A 126 -8.83 14.20 1.53
C ALA A 126 -9.70 14.60 0.32
N GLU A 127 -9.65 13.80 -0.76
CA GLU A 127 -10.49 14.03 -1.94
C GLU A 127 -11.97 13.74 -1.67
N LEU A 128 -12.28 12.67 -0.92
CA LEU A 128 -13.65 12.37 -0.49
C LEU A 128 -14.23 13.52 0.32
N LYS A 129 -13.44 14.10 1.22
CA LYS A 129 -13.86 15.26 2.01
C LYS A 129 -14.13 16.48 1.14
N ARG A 130 -13.28 16.75 0.16
CA ARG A 130 -13.41 17.89 -0.75
C ARG A 130 -14.74 17.84 -1.52
N VAL A 131 -15.11 16.66 -2.03
CA VAL A 131 -16.35 16.48 -2.79
C VAL A 131 -17.59 16.39 -1.90
N LEU A 132 -17.44 16.03 -0.62
CA LEU A 132 -18.56 15.93 0.32
C LEU A 132 -19.04 17.33 0.75
N LYS A 133 -20.37 17.51 0.78
CA LYS A 133 -21.00 18.71 1.33
C LYS A 133 -20.78 18.81 2.85
N LYS A 134 -20.87 20.02 3.38
CA LYS A 134 -20.78 20.25 4.84
C LYS A 134 -21.87 19.53 5.64
N SER A 135 -23.05 19.33 5.05
CA SER A 135 -24.17 18.59 5.64
C SER A 135 -24.16 17.10 5.26
N GLY A 136 -23.17 16.66 4.48
CA GLY A 136 -23.11 15.31 3.96
C GLY A 136 -22.63 14.30 4.98
N VAL A 137 -22.88 13.03 4.71
CA VAL A 137 -22.48 11.90 5.57
C VAL A 137 -21.61 10.92 4.79
N MET A 138 -20.63 10.32 5.48
CA MET A 138 -19.82 9.24 4.93
C MET A 138 -19.94 8.00 5.80
N PHE A 139 -20.32 6.89 5.17
CA PHE A 139 -20.27 5.55 5.74
C PHE A 139 -19.00 4.84 5.27
N TRP A 140 -18.13 4.51 6.23
CA TRP A 140 -16.84 3.88 5.98
C TRP A 140 -16.82 2.46 6.53
N ASN A 141 -16.90 1.47 5.63
CA ASN A 141 -16.83 0.07 6.01
C ASN A 141 -15.38 -0.41 6.01
N HIS A 142 -14.84 -0.63 7.21
CA HIS A 142 -13.45 -1.06 7.38
C HIS A 142 -13.37 -2.18 8.41
N GLY A 143 -13.14 -3.39 7.92
CA GLY A 143 -13.00 -4.56 8.77
C GLY A 143 -11.60 -4.70 9.32
N THR A 144 -11.49 -5.14 10.56
CA THR A 144 -10.24 -5.71 11.07
C THR A 144 -10.13 -7.14 10.58
N ASN A 145 -9.05 -7.50 9.89
CA ASN A 145 -8.80 -8.90 9.55
C ASN A 145 -8.66 -9.73 10.83
N TYR A 146 -9.64 -10.58 11.10
CA TYR A 146 -9.52 -11.68 12.05
C TYR A 146 -8.53 -12.71 11.47
N GLY A 147 -7.62 -13.18 12.31
CA GLY A 147 -6.59 -14.12 11.90
C GLY A 147 -7.19 -15.45 11.44
N SER A 148 -7.26 -15.67 10.13
CA SER A 148 -7.25 -17.03 9.58
C SER A 148 -5.81 -17.42 9.26
N ALA A 149 -5.04 -17.63 10.32
CA ALA A 149 -3.78 -18.36 10.25
C ALA A 149 -3.91 -19.61 11.14
N ILE A 150 -4.85 -20.49 10.79
CA ILE A 150 -4.63 -21.92 11.02
C ILE A 150 -4.18 -22.45 9.67
N SER A 151 -2.87 -22.63 9.54
CA SER A 151 -2.29 -23.52 8.55
C SER A 151 -2.87 -24.91 8.79
N ALA A 152 -4.01 -25.22 8.16
CA ALA A 152 -4.46 -26.59 8.04
C ALA A 152 -3.41 -27.33 7.19
N PRO A 153 -2.78 -28.39 7.70
CA PRO A 153 -1.67 -29.07 7.00
C PRO A 153 -2.05 -29.67 5.63
N ASN A 154 -3.34 -29.66 5.27
CA ASN A 154 -3.88 -30.30 4.07
C ASN A 154 -4.63 -29.35 3.11
N ALA A 155 -4.27 -28.06 3.03
CA ALA A 155 -4.86 -27.19 2.01
C ALA A 155 -4.43 -27.63 0.59
N PRO A 156 -5.37 -27.85 -0.35
CA PRO A 156 -5.06 -28.29 -1.71
C PRO A 156 -4.16 -27.28 -2.43
N ILE A 157 -3.25 -27.81 -3.25
CA ILE A 157 -2.13 -27.10 -3.89
C ILE A 157 -2.54 -25.80 -4.61
N LEU A 158 -3.78 -25.73 -5.12
CA LEU A 158 -4.34 -24.57 -5.83
C LEU A 158 -4.53 -23.31 -4.98
N LEU A 159 -4.49 -23.41 -3.64
CA LEU A 159 -4.58 -22.25 -2.73
C LEU A 159 -3.22 -21.65 -2.37
N LYS A 160 -2.09 -22.31 -2.69
CA LYS A 160 -0.75 -21.82 -2.31
C LYS A 160 -0.26 -20.66 -3.18
N GLU A 161 -0.78 -20.49 -4.39
CA GLU A 161 -0.28 -19.47 -5.33
C GLU A 161 -0.87 -18.08 -5.11
N ARG A 162 -2.02 -17.97 -4.43
CA ARG A 162 -2.70 -16.69 -4.15
C ARG A 162 -2.45 -16.14 -2.74
N ILE A 163 -1.80 -16.91 -1.87
CA ILE A 163 -1.47 -16.46 -0.52
C ILE A 163 -0.10 -15.82 -0.57
N PHE A 164 -0.07 -14.50 -0.64
CA PHE A 164 1.14 -13.71 -0.48
C PHE A 164 1.87 -14.16 0.80
N LYS A 165 3.08 -14.70 0.66
CA LYS A 165 3.94 -15.05 1.80
C LYS A 165 4.36 -13.76 2.50
N ARG A 166 3.61 -13.40 3.54
CA ARG A 166 3.89 -12.25 4.39
C ARG A 166 5.33 -12.31 4.95
N PRO A 167 6.05 -11.19 5.02
CA PRO A 167 7.08 -11.06 6.04
C PRO A 167 6.38 -11.21 7.40
N ALA A 168 6.89 -12.10 8.24
CA ALA A 168 6.33 -12.40 9.55
C ALA A 168 6.48 -11.19 10.49
N ILE A 169 5.63 -10.18 10.32
CA ILE A 169 5.44 -9.14 11.33
C ILE A 169 4.59 -9.80 12.43
N GLY A 170 5.23 -10.15 13.54
CA GLY A 170 4.65 -10.89 14.67
C GLY A 170 3.60 -10.13 15.49
N ILE A 171 2.84 -9.22 14.87
CA ILE A 171 1.80 -8.43 15.53
C ILE A 171 0.46 -8.87 14.96
N SER A 172 -0.45 -9.33 15.83
CA SER A 172 -1.81 -9.65 15.42
C SER A 172 -2.53 -8.36 15.00
N LYS A 173 -3.20 -8.40 13.84
CA LYS A 173 -3.77 -7.19 13.20
C LYS A 173 -4.79 -6.45 14.06
N CYS A 174 -5.56 -7.16 14.89
CA CYS A 174 -6.54 -6.55 15.79
C CYS A 174 -5.92 -5.63 16.86
N LEU A 175 -4.64 -5.82 17.22
CA LEU A 175 -3.94 -4.96 18.17
C LEU A 175 -3.44 -3.65 17.55
N THR A 176 -3.57 -3.47 16.23
CA THR A 176 -3.07 -2.26 15.56
C THR A 176 -4.09 -1.13 15.48
N LEU A 177 -5.34 -1.36 15.90
CA LEU A 177 -6.42 -0.36 15.96
C LEU A 177 -6.52 0.49 14.67
N GLN A 178 -6.40 -0.15 13.51
CA GLN A 178 -6.25 0.51 12.20
C GLN A 178 -7.35 1.53 11.93
N ASN A 179 -8.60 1.14 12.20
CA ASN A 179 -9.77 1.98 12.03
C ASN A 179 -9.67 3.25 12.90
N TRP A 180 -9.32 3.09 14.17
CA TRP A 180 -9.16 4.21 15.10
C TRP A 180 -8.02 5.13 14.68
N ARG A 181 -6.88 4.57 14.27
CA ARG A 181 -5.75 5.37 13.76
C ARG A 181 -6.14 6.20 12.55
N LEU A 182 -6.87 5.60 11.60
CA LEU A 182 -7.37 6.32 10.44
C LEU A 182 -8.33 7.46 10.85
N ILE A 183 -9.32 7.16 11.69
CA ILE A 183 -10.32 8.14 12.14
C ILE A 183 -9.65 9.31 12.86
N LEU A 184 -8.71 9.04 13.77
CA LEU A 184 -8.00 10.09 14.49
C LEU A 184 -7.20 10.97 13.53
N ARG A 185 -6.46 10.38 12.59
CA ARG A 185 -5.73 11.16 11.57
C ARG A 185 -6.66 11.95 10.65
N MET A 186 -7.83 11.42 10.31
CA MET A 186 -8.84 12.16 9.55
C MET A 186 -9.33 13.39 10.35
N ILE A 187 -9.58 13.24 11.64
CA ILE A 187 -10.01 14.37 12.49
C ILE A 187 -8.87 15.38 12.62
N ASP A 188 -7.67 14.93 12.96
CA ASP A 188 -6.55 15.81 13.30
C ASP A 188 -5.90 16.48 12.08
N GLU A 189 -5.67 15.72 11.00
CA GLU A 189 -4.92 16.21 9.82
C GLU A 189 -5.85 16.83 8.76
N GLN A 190 -7.07 16.32 8.64
CA GLN A 190 -8.00 16.75 7.60
C GLN A 190 -9.18 17.54 8.16
N GLY A 191 -9.43 17.52 9.47
CA GLY A 191 -10.50 18.26 10.14
C GLY A 191 -11.89 17.65 9.97
N TRP A 192 -12.01 16.33 9.75
CA TRP A 192 -13.32 15.66 9.66
C TRP A 192 -14.12 15.86 10.96
N ARG A 193 -15.43 16.14 10.85
CA ARG A 193 -16.35 16.43 11.95
C ARG A 193 -17.75 15.96 11.58
#